data_AF-A0AA39LSK4-F1
#
_entry.id   AF-A0AA39LSK4-F1
#
_cell.length_a   1.000
_cell.length_b   1.000
_cell.length_c   1.000
_cell.angle_alpha   90.00
_cell.angle_beta   90.00
_cell.angle_gamma   90.00
#
_symmetry.space_group_name_H-M   'P 1'
#
loop_
_entity.id
_entity.type
_entity.pdbx_description
1 polymer ?
#
loop_
_entity_poly.entity_id
_entity_poly.type
_entity_poly.pdbx_seq_one_letter_code
_entity_poly.pdbx_strand_id
1 'polypeptide(L)'
;MKKPTDCKRTQAEAVVYKYIKRQKPELLLEIFGKKKCRELESCEVGRPHVLAPRVQSIQKSESNGNLRKSKKKPKMKITPQLAVFNYFLEKQKDHVLDKLLDKETVDEHRRRVEELGIDMPSVYRMYCHHRRLELKKTRRVKTPELWKCQLCNIEMKGIGKNLLFHVGKHEDISCRCVVEDCDKSLTSPSSIRMHLRATHLLFADHLSSEQYYRLRHNEISFYKKAEKKRNKYFPPEAFVGFSDKKTRDIWTYEETKCRECGEEVRDRTTRRRHVARHLNLVYPCVFDGCRVKNNPPQLSAHFTDHHKTRISGLNQQQLYAFKRIKQNFLKEMKVSLPNYFPYKENIEEDPFEVAE
;
A
#
# COMPACT_ATOMS: atom_id res chain seq x y z
N MET A 1 32.87 0.86 18.14
CA MET A 1 31.55 0.92 17.46
C MET A 1 31.78 1.20 15.97
N LYS A 2 31.36 0.33 15.04
CA LYS A 2 31.49 0.57 13.59
C LYS A 2 30.63 1.78 13.17
N LYS A 3 31.13 2.62 12.24
CA LYS A 3 30.38 3.78 11.75
C LYS A 3 29.06 3.32 11.06
N PRO A 4 27.92 3.99 11.26
CA PRO A 4 26.61 3.57 10.74
C PRO A 4 26.52 3.43 9.21
N THR A 5 27.38 4.15 8.47
CA THR A 5 27.48 4.06 7.01
C THR A 5 27.92 2.69 6.53
N ASP A 6 28.66 1.94 7.35
CA ASP A 6 29.17 0.62 7.01
C ASP A 6 28.02 -0.41 6.91
N CYS A 7 26.98 -0.28 7.74
CA CYS A 7 25.87 -1.23 7.79
C CYS A 7 25.00 -1.22 6.51
N LYS A 8 24.66 -0.05 5.98
CA LYS A 8 23.82 0.07 4.76
C LYS A 8 24.54 -0.48 3.53
N ARG A 9 25.84 -0.21 3.43
CA ARG A 9 26.68 -0.70 2.34
C ARG A 9 26.76 -2.23 2.37
N THR A 10 26.97 -2.82 3.54
CA THR A 10 26.97 -4.28 3.71
C THR A 10 25.62 -4.92 3.34
N GLN A 11 24.49 -4.25 3.60
CA GLN A 11 23.17 -4.75 3.20
C GLN A 11 22.97 -4.78 1.67
N ALA A 12 23.42 -3.75 0.95
CA ALA A 12 23.39 -3.75 -0.51
C ALA A 12 24.34 -4.81 -1.09
N GLU A 13 25.56 -4.92 -0.53
CA GLU A 13 26.56 -5.92 -0.92
C GLU A 13 26.03 -7.36 -0.73
N ALA A 14 25.33 -7.64 0.39
CA ALA A 14 24.75 -8.95 0.66
C ALA A 14 23.74 -9.42 -0.42
N VAL A 15 23.16 -8.47 -1.15
CA VAL A 15 22.10 -8.76 -2.13
C VAL A 15 22.68 -9.02 -3.49
N VAL A 16 23.66 -8.20 -3.86
CA VAL A 16 24.50 -8.45 -5.02
C VAL A 16 25.18 -9.81 -4.86
N TYR A 17 25.70 -10.09 -3.66
CA TYR A 17 26.23 -11.40 -3.31
C TYR A 17 25.19 -12.52 -3.45
N LYS A 18 23.99 -12.40 -2.88
CA LYS A 18 22.91 -13.40 -3.03
C LYS A 18 22.49 -13.63 -4.48
N TYR A 19 22.46 -12.57 -5.29
CA TYR A 19 22.16 -12.67 -6.70
C TYR A 19 23.26 -13.46 -7.44
N ILE A 20 24.52 -13.06 -7.27
CA ILE A 20 25.67 -13.74 -7.90
C ILE A 20 25.76 -15.19 -7.43
N LYS A 21 25.58 -15.46 -6.13
CA LYS A 21 25.57 -16.82 -5.56
C LYS A 21 24.55 -17.73 -6.23
N ARG A 22 23.40 -17.19 -6.65
CA ARG A 22 22.35 -17.97 -7.33
C ARG A 22 22.57 -18.12 -8.83
N GLN A 23 23.16 -17.12 -9.48
CA GLN A 23 23.28 -17.09 -10.94
C GLN A 23 24.62 -17.63 -11.43
N LYS A 24 25.72 -17.26 -10.76
CA LYS A 24 27.13 -17.49 -11.14
C LYS A 24 28.02 -17.62 -9.87
N PRO A 25 27.84 -18.67 -9.05
CA PRO A 25 28.55 -18.82 -7.77
C PRO A 25 30.08 -18.85 -7.91
N GLU A 26 30.60 -19.33 -9.04
CA GLU A 26 32.02 -19.38 -9.36
C GLU A 26 32.69 -17.99 -9.36
N LEU A 27 31.94 -16.92 -9.65
CA LEU A 27 32.44 -15.55 -9.66
C LEU A 27 32.51 -14.91 -8.26
N LEU A 28 31.97 -15.54 -7.21
CA LEU A 28 31.89 -14.93 -5.88
C LEU A 28 33.27 -14.62 -5.28
N LEU A 29 34.20 -15.58 -5.38
CA LEU A 29 35.54 -15.40 -4.84
C LEU A 29 36.33 -14.34 -5.63
N GLU A 30 36.11 -14.26 -6.94
CA GLU A 30 36.71 -13.23 -7.79
C GLU A 30 36.19 -11.84 -7.39
N ILE A 31 34.88 -11.69 -7.21
CA ILE A 31 34.23 -10.39 -7.03
C ILE A 31 34.39 -9.84 -5.62
N PHE A 32 34.20 -10.68 -4.60
CA PHE A 32 34.17 -10.26 -3.19
C PHE A 32 35.43 -10.68 -2.42
N GLY A 33 36.12 -11.74 -2.85
CA GLY A 33 37.21 -12.35 -2.09
C GLY A 33 36.72 -13.20 -0.92
N LYS A 34 37.54 -14.20 -0.56
CA LYS A 34 37.20 -15.23 0.46
C LYS A 34 36.78 -14.64 1.81
N LYS A 35 37.47 -13.58 2.27
CA LYS A 35 37.16 -12.92 3.56
C LYS A 35 35.79 -12.27 3.54
N LYS A 36 35.41 -11.59 2.46
CA LYS A 36 34.13 -10.88 2.36
C LYS A 36 32.98 -11.85 2.15
N CYS A 37 33.16 -12.92 1.39
CA CYS A 37 32.17 -13.99 1.28
C CYS A 37 31.81 -14.55 2.66
N ARG A 38 32.81 -14.86 3.50
CA ARG A 38 32.58 -15.30 4.89
C ARG A 38 31.83 -14.27 5.74
N GLU A 39 32.17 -12.98 5.61
CA GLU A 39 31.45 -11.91 6.30
C GLU A 39 29.98 -11.85 5.88
N LEU A 40 29.71 -11.89 4.57
CA LEU A 40 28.34 -11.81 4.02
C LEU A 40 27.53 -13.08 4.35
N GLU A 41 28.16 -14.25 4.37
CA GLU A 41 27.55 -15.51 4.82
C GLU A 41 27.21 -15.49 6.32
N SER A 42 28.10 -14.96 7.16
CA SER A 42 27.84 -14.82 8.60
C SER A 42 26.66 -13.88 8.90
N CYS A 43 26.43 -12.89 8.03
CA CYS A 43 25.29 -11.97 8.13
C CYS A 43 23.97 -12.62 7.70
N GLU A 44 23.97 -13.77 7.01
CA GLU A 44 22.75 -14.49 6.62
C GLU A 44 22.10 -15.23 7.79
N VAL A 45 22.87 -15.58 8.82
CA VAL A 45 22.44 -16.44 9.93
C VAL A 45 21.71 -15.67 11.05
N GLY A 46 21.82 -14.34 11.08
CA GLY A 46 21.11 -13.49 12.05
C GLY A 46 19.69 -13.17 11.58
N ARG A 47 18.68 -13.39 12.44
CA ARG A 47 17.33 -12.80 12.29
C ARG A 47 17.45 -11.33 11.87
N PRO A 48 16.52 -10.80 11.04
CA PRO A 48 16.58 -9.41 10.62
C PRO A 48 16.59 -8.51 11.86
N HIS A 49 17.76 -7.99 12.23
CA HIS A 49 17.88 -7.04 13.32
C HIS A 49 16.98 -5.85 12.99
N VAL A 50 15.99 -5.60 13.85
CA VAL A 50 15.24 -4.35 13.91
C VAL A 50 16.24 -3.31 14.39
N LEU A 51 16.94 -2.65 13.46
CA LEU A 51 17.85 -1.56 13.79
C LEU A 51 17.09 -0.23 13.86
N ALA A 52 17.28 0.49 14.96
CA ALA A 52 16.82 1.86 15.12
C ALA A 52 17.59 2.80 14.18
N PRO A 53 16.92 3.63 13.36
CA PRO A 53 17.56 4.73 12.65
C PRO A 53 17.42 6.04 13.44
N ARG A 54 18.50 6.82 13.48
CA ARG A 54 18.51 8.25 13.80
C ARG A 54 19.13 8.98 12.61
N VAL A 55 18.52 10.08 12.16
CA VAL A 55 18.80 10.69 10.85
C VAL A 55 19.51 12.04 11.00
N GLN A 56 20.58 12.20 10.22
CA GLN A 56 21.10 13.48 9.72
C GLN A 56 20.26 13.92 8.50
N SER A 57 19.87 15.19 8.48
CA SER A 57 18.99 15.83 7.49
C SER A 57 19.42 15.64 6.04
N ILE A 58 18.52 15.13 5.19
CA ILE A 58 18.68 15.07 3.73
C ILE A 58 18.27 16.42 3.14
N GLN A 59 19.12 16.99 2.28
CA GLN A 59 18.88 18.22 1.54
C GLN A 59 17.66 18.07 0.61
N LYS A 60 16.75 19.05 0.66
CA LYS A 60 15.57 19.18 -0.20
C LYS A 60 16.01 19.52 -1.63
N SER A 61 15.68 18.69 -2.61
CA SER A 61 15.53 19.14 -3.99
C SER A 61 14.08 19.56 -4.21
N GLU A 62 13.87 20.86 -4.39
CA GLU A 62 12.58 21.44 -4.77
C GLU A 62 12.51 21.50 -6.29
N SER A 63 11.70 20.65 -6.91
CA SER A 63 11.40 20.75 -8.34
C SER A 63 10.15 21.61 -8.55
N ASN A 64 10.37 22.79 -9.15
CA ASN A 64 9.37 23.78 -9.53
C ASN A 64 8.48 23.28 -10.68
N GLY A 65 7.16 23.47 -10.52
CA GLY A 65 6.14 22.88 -11.40
C GLY A 65 5.77 23.78 -12.58
N ASN A 66 6.21 23.39 -13.78
CA ASN A 66 5.60 23.82 -15.04
C ASN A 66 4.89 22.60 -15.67
N LEU A 67 3.55 22.57 -15.55
CA LEU A 67 2.72 21.42 -15.93
C LEU A 67 2.45 21.39 -17.44
N ARG A 68 3.49 21.29 -18.27
CA ARG A 68 3.31 20.80 -19.65
C ARG A 68 2.88 19.34 -19.57
N LYS A 69 1.99 18.90 -20.46
CA LYS A 69 1.53 17.50 -20.58
C LYS A 69 2.73 16.59 -20.92
N SER A 70 3.57 16.29 -19.94
CA SER A 70 4.74 15.44 -20.09
C SER A 70 4.26 14.06 -20.49
N LYS A 71 4.76 13.55 -21.63
CA LYS A 71 4.65 12.13 -21.97
C LYS A 71 4.97 11.34 -20.70
N LYS A 72 4.04 10.46 -20.27
CA LYS A 72 4.24 9.68 -19.04
C LYS A 72 5.57 8.95 -19.17
N LYS A 73 6.59 9.38 -18.42
CA LYS A 73 7.87 8.67 -18.37
C LYS A 73 7.56 7.19 -18.05
N PRO A 74 8.15 6.23 -18.78
CA PRO A 74 7.93 4.82 -18.50
C PRO A 74 8.23 4.54 -17.04
N LYS A 75 7.30 3.85 -16.35
CA LYS A 75 7.53 3.45 -14.95
C LYS A 75 8.60 2.36 -14.95
N MET A 76 9.82 2.72 -14.54
CA MET A 76 10.90 1.75 -14.39
C MET A 76 10.50 0.66 -13.40
N LYS A 77 10.64 -0.61 -13.82
CA LYS A 77 10.58 -1.75 -12.91
C LYS A 77 11.95 -1.91 -12.28
N ILE A 78 12.05 -1.78 -10.96
CA ILE A 78 13.27 -2.09 -10.22
C ILE A 78 13.42 -3.61 -10.19
N THR A 79 14.41 -4.12 -10.91
CA THR A 79 14.78 -5.55 -10.92
C THR A 79 16.05 -5.80 -10.12
N PRO A 80 16.28 -7.03 -9.63
CA PRO A 80 17.56 -7.41 -9.03
C PRO A 80 18.75 -7.18 -9.97
N GLN A 81 18.59 -7.51 -11.25
CA GLN A 81 19.61 -7.29 -12.29
C GLN A 81 20.02 -5.83 -12.38
N LEU A 82 19.06 -4.90 -12.40
CA LEU A 82 19.34 -3.48 -12.47
C LEU A 82 20.05 -2.97 -11.20
N ALA A 83 19.69 -3.51 -10.03
CA ALA A 83 20.39 -3.16 -8.78
C ALA A 83 21.85 -3.65 -8.79
N VAL A 84 22.10 -4.86 -9.31
CA VAL A 84 23.44 -5.43 -9.49
C VAL A 84 24.24 -4.63 -10.51
N PHE A 85 23.62 -4.25 -11.62
CA PHE A 85 24.22 -3.40 -12.64
C PHE A 85 24.67 -2.07 -12.06
N ASN A 86 23.77 -1.34 -11.40
CA ASN A 86 24.09 -0.08 -10.75
C ASN A 86 25.19 -0.22 -9.71
N TYR A 87 25.21 -1.32 -8.95
CA TYR A 87 26.25 -1.55 -7.95
C TYR A 87 27.65 -1.61 -8.55
N PHE A 88 27.84 -2.36 -9.65
CA PHE A 88 29.16 -2.43 -10.29
C PHE A 88 29.48 -1.20 -11.12
N LEU A 89 28.47 -0.54 -11.70
CA LEU A 89 28.65 0.74 -12.38
C LEU A 89 29.15 1.82 -11.42
N GLU A 90 28.55 1.96 -10.23
CA GLU A 90 29.00 2.88 -9.17
C GLU A 90 30.43 2.56 -8.67
N LYS A 91 30.91 1.32 -8.88
CA LYS A 91 32.24 0.85 -8.50
C LYS A 91 33.25 0.88 -9.65
N GLN A 92 32.84 1.30 -10.85
CA GLN A 92 33.67 1.29 -12.06
C GLN A 92 34.25 -0.11 -12.36
N LYS A 93 33.44 -1.15 -12.16
CA LYS A 93 33.82 -2.55 -12.39
C LYS A 93 33.09 -3.13 -13.60
N ASP A 94 33.21 -2.48 -14.75
CA ASP A 94 32.50 -2.87 -15.99
C ASP A 94 32.82 -4.32 -16.43
N HIS A 95 34.08 -4.76 -16.30
CA HIS A 95 34.47 -6.14 -16.62
C HIS A 95 33.69 -7.22 -15.84
N VAL A 96 33.20 -6.89 -14.65
CA VAL A 96 32.35 -7.81 -13.86
C VAL A 96 30.95 -7.89 -14.46
N LEU A 97 30.45 -6.79 -15.02
CA LEU A 97 29.15 -6.76 -15.69
C LEU A 97 29.14 -7.64 -16.93
N ASP A 98 30.19 -7.59 -17.74
CA ASP A 98 30.33 -8.43 -18.94
C ASP A 98 30.35 -9.93 -18.60
N LYS A 99 30.89 -10.28 -17.43
CA LYS A 99 30.86 -11.65 -16.91
C LYS A 99 29.50 -12.03 -16.34
N LEU A 100 28.76 -11.09 -15.75
CA LEU A 100 27.51 -11.38 -15.04
C LEU A 100 26.29 -11.39 -15.94
N LEU A 101 26.20 -10.44 -16.86
CA LEU A 101 25.04 -10.17 -17.70
C LEU A 101 25.42 -10.32 -19.16
N ASP A 102 24.46 -10.68 -20.02
CA ASP A 102 24.68 -10.62 -21.45
C ASP A 102 24.80 -9.16 -21.93
N LYS A 103 25.48 -8.98 -23.07
CA LYS A 103 25.78 -7.66 -23.62
C LYS A 103 24.52 -6.82 -23.87
N GLU A 104 23.45 -7.44 -24.35
CA GLU A 104 22.19 -6.76 -24.63
C GLU A 104 21.57 -6.18 -23.34
N THR A 105 21.57 -6.96 -22.25
CA THR A 105 21.11 -6.52 -20.93
C THR A 105 21.97 -5.38 -20.38
N VAL A 106 23.30 -5.45 -20.53
CA VAL A 106 24.24 -4.38 -20.12
C VAL A 106 23.94 -3.09 -20.86
N ASP A 107 23.78 -3.15 -22.19
CA ASP A 107 23.48 -1.98 -23.03
C ASP A 107 22.09 -1.40 -22.75
N GLU A 108 21.09 -2.25 -22.49
CA GLU A 108 19.77 -1.80 -22.05
C GLU A 108 19.84 -1.08 -20.70
N HIS A 109 20.55 -1.64 -19.72
CA HIS A 109 20.67 -1.04 -18.40
C HIS A 109 21.49 0.25 -18.41
N ARG A 110 22.54 0.34 -19.24
CA ARG A 110 23.32 1.56 -19.45
C ARG A 110 22.47 2.68 -20.03
N ARG A 111 21.72 2.42 -21.11
CA ARG A 111 20.76 3.38 -21.68
C ARG A 111 19.74 3.86 -20.65
N ARG A 112 19.21 2.95 -19.82
CA ARG A 112 18.27 3.31 -18.75
C ARG A 112 18.90 4.19 -17.67
N VAL A 113 20.15 3.94 -17.28
CA VAL A 113 20.87 4.80 -16.33
C VAL A 113 21.05 6.19 -16.92
N GLU A 114 21.46 6.30 -18.18
CA GLU A 114 21.63 7.57 -18.89
C GLU A 114 20.31 8.34 -19.01
N GLU A 115 19.21 7.65 -19.35
CA GLU A 115 17.87 8.23 -19.44
C GLU A 115 17.35 8.78 -18.10
N LEU A 116 17.72 8.14 -16.99
CA LEU A 116 17.26 8.52 -15.65
C LEU A 116 18.17 9.53 -14.98
N GLY A 117 19.49 9.45 -15.22
CA GLY A 117 20.49 10.32 -14.61
C GLY A 117 20.32 10.42 -13.10
N ILE A 118 20.06 11.65 -12.61
CA ILE A 118 19.88 11.97 -11.19
C ILE A 118 18.65 11.28 -10.58
N ASP A 119 17.66 10.90 -11.40
CA ASP A 119 16.46 10.20 -10.93
C ASP A 119 16.72 8.70 -10.62
N MET A 120 17.93 8.19 -10.88
CA MET A 120 18.25 6.77 -10.64
C MET A 120 18.23 6.46 -9.14
N PRO A 121 17.39 5.51 -8.67
CA PRO A 121 17.42 5.10 -7.28
C PRO A 121 18.77 4.51 -6.89
N SER A 122 19.23 4.80 -5.67
CA SER A 122 20.44 4.15 -5.15
C SER A 122 20.29 2.63 -5.11
N VAL A 123 21.40 1.90 -5.20
CA VAL A 123 21.42 0.44 -5.09
C VAL A 123 20.72 -0.03 -3.80
N TYR A 124 20.96 0.66 -2.69
CA TYR A 124 20.33 0.36 -1.40
C TYR A 124 18.81 0.45 -1.47
N ARG A 125 18.29 1.51 -2.10
CA ARG A 125 16.86 1.72 -2.30
C ARG A 125 16.23 0.65 -3.17
N MET A 126 16.92 0.26 -4.25
CA MET A 126 16.50 -0.83 -5.12
C MET A 126 16.42 -2.15 -4.36
N TYR A 127 17.42 -2.42 -3.53
CA TYR A 127 17.42 -3.57 -2.64
C TYR A 127 16.23 -3.55 -1.68
N CYS A 128 16.04 -2.47 -0.92
CA CYS A 128 14.94 -2.39 0.04
C CYS A 128 13.58 -2.61 -0.64
N HIS A 129 13.42 -2.11 -1.88
CA HIS A 129 12.24 -2.38 -2.69
C HIS A 129 12.07 -3.87 -3.01
N HIS A 130 13.13 -4.50 -3.53
CA HIS A 130 13.13 -5.93 -3.85
C HIS A 130 12.86 -6.79 -2.60
N ARG A 131 13.54 -6.53 -1.48
CA ARG A 131 13.34 -7.23 -0.20
C ARG A 131 11.88 -7.17 0.25
N ARG A 132 11.25 -5.99 0.14
CA ARG A 132 9.82 -5.83 0.47
C ARG A 132 8.95 -6.70 -0.43
N LEU A 133 9.23 -6.77 -1.74
CA LEU A 133 8.47 -7.60 -2.67
C LEU A 133 8.66 -9.09 -2.39
N GLU A 134 9.88 -9.55 -2.11
CA GLU A 134 10.15 -10.96 -1.77
C GLU A 134 9.45 -11.38 -0.48
N LEU A 135 9.53 -10.56 0.58
CA LEU A 135 8.81 -10.83 1.83
C LEU A 135 7.28 -10.82 1.64
N LYS A 136 6.78 -10.09 0.63
CA LYS A 136 5.37 -10.07 0.28
C LYS A 136 4.92 -11.33 -0.47
N LYS A 137 5.82 -12.01 -1.19
CA LYS A 137 5.54 -13.30 -1.85
C LYS A 137 5.36 -14.43 -0.84
N THR A 138 6.16 -14.44 0.22
CA THR A 138 6.15 -15.52 1.22
C THR A 138 5.07 -15.36 2.29
N ARG A 139 4.61 -14.14 2.55
CA ARG A 139 3.58 -13.88 3.57
C ARG A 139 2.17 -13.89 3.01
N ARG A 140 1.21 -14.34 3.84
CA ARG A 140 -0.23 -14.20 3.56
C ARG A 140 -0.55 -12.73 3.29
N VAL A 141 -1.33 -12.48 2.23
CA VAL A 141 -1.73 -11.16 1.67
C VAL A 141 -2.26 -10.16 2.72
N LYS A 142 -2.64 -10.62 3.92
CA LYS A 142 -3.30 -9.83 4.97
C LYS A 142 -2.39 -9.33 6.11
N THR A 143 -1.10 -9.64 6.12
CA THR A 143 -0.21 -9.12 7.19
C THR A 143 0.07 -7.62 7.00
N PRO A 144 -0.20 -6.77 8.00
CA PRO A 144 0.08 -5.34 7.88
C PRO A 144 1.58 -5.07 7.70
N GLU A 145 1.91 -4.20 6.74
CA GLU A 145 3.27 -3.69 6.59
C GLU A 145 3.62 -2.77 7.78
N LEU A 146 4.86 -2.89 8.27
CA LEU A 146 5.47 -2.03 9.27
C LEU A 146 6.40 -1.03 8.59
N TRP A 147 6.17 0.24 8.87
CA TRP A 147 6.91 1.35 8.27
C TRP A 147 7.40 2.29 9.35
N LYS A 148 8.60 2.84 9.18
CA LYS A 148 9.19 3.83 10.09
C LYS A 148 9.40 5.15 9.38
N CYS A 149 8.70 6.19 9.81
CA CYS A 149 8.82 7.49 9.18
C CYS A 149 10.27 8.01 9.27
N GLN A 150 10.87 8.39 8.14
CA GLN A 150 12.25 8.90 8.11
C GLN A 150 12.40 10.25 8.82
N LEU A 151 11.32 11.01 8.99
CA LEU A 151 11.39 12.32 9.64
C LEU A 151 11.24 12.21 11.16
N CYS A 152 10.15 11.60 11.65
CA CYS A 152 9.84 11.56 13.09
C CYS A 152 10.15 10.22 13.76
N ASN A 153 10.62 9.21 13.02
CA ASN A 153 10.94 7.86 13.52
C ASN A 153 9.78 7.09 14.16
N ILE A 154 8.54 7.57 14.04
CA ILE A 154 7.36 6.84 14.50
C ILE A 154 7.17 5.61 13.61
N GLU A 155 7.06 4.44 14.26
CA GLU A 155 6.70 3.19 13.62
C GLU A 155 5.19 3.09 13.48
N MET A 156 4.74 2.74 12.28
CA MET A 156 3.33 2.68 11.96
C MET A 156 2.98 1.34 11.35
N LYS A 157 1.84 0.84 11.79
CA LYS A 157 1.17 -0.33 11.24
C LYS A 157 0.16 0.13 10.19
N GLY A 158 0.16 -0.55 9.05
CA GLY A 158 -1.04 -0.64 8.24
C GLY A 158 -0.85 -0.39 6.76
N ILE A 159 -1.99 -0.37 6.09
CA ILE A 159 -2.11 -0.23 4.64
C ILE A 159 -2.01 1.25 4.29
N GLY A 160 -1.49 1.55 3.08
CA GLY A 160 -1.02 2.87 2.63
C GLY A 160 -1.78 4.12 3.09
N LYS A 161 -3.09 4.09 3.32
CA LYS A 161 -3.85 5.24 3.85
C LYS A 161 -3.31 5.76 5.20
N ASN A 162 -2.89 4.88 6.11
CA ASN A 162 -2.32 5.29 7.39
C ASN A 162 -1.01 6.08 7.19
N LEU A 163 -0.18 5.61 6.25
CA LEU A 163 1.04 6.31 5.83
C LEU A 163 0.69 7.68 5.27
N LEU A 164 -0.32 7.78 4.40
CA LEU A 164 -0.73 9.05 3.80
C LEU A 164 -1.30 10.05 4.80
N PHE A 165 -2.05 9.59 5.81
CA PHE A 165 -2.49 10.47 6.89
C PHE A 165 -1.31 11.06 7.65
N HIS A 166 -0.32 10.22 7.95
CA HIS A 166 0.89 10.67 8.62
C HIS A 166 1.67 11.67 7.77
N VAL A 167 1.82 11.41 6.46
CA VAL A 167 2.42 12.37 5.53
C VAL A 167 1.65 13.69 5.54
N GLY A 168 0.31 13.65 5.54
CA GLY A 168 -0.51 14.85 5.58
C GLY A 168 -0.28 15.72 6.82
N LYS A 169 0.05 15.12 7.97
CA LYS A 169 0.43 15.87 9.17
C LYS A 169 1.78 16.58 9.00
N HIS A 170 2.75 15.96 8.34
CA HIS A 170 4.07 16.58 8.11
C HIS A 170 4.06 17.64 7.01
N GLU A 171 3.19 17.49 6.01
CA GLU A 171 3.08 18.42 4.88
C GLU A 171 1.94 19.44 5.07
N ASP A 172 1.35 19.50 6.27
CA ASP A 172 0.22 20.36 6.63
C ASP A 172 -0.91 20.38 5.58
N ILE A 173 -1.29 19.19 5.12
CA ILE A 173 -2.29 19.04 4.06
C ILE A 173 -3.67 19.22 4.68
N SER A 174 -4.23 20.41 4.49
CA SER A 174 -5.51 20.78 5.08
C SER A 174 -6.72 20.21 4.32
N CYS A 175 -7.76 19.81 5.07
CA CYS A 175 -9.10 19.49 4.61
C CYS A 175 -10.09 20.52 5.18
N ARG A 176 -10.66 21.36 4.32
CA ARG A 176 -11.67 22.36 4.72
C ARG A 176 -13.01 21.71 5.04
N CYS A 177 -13.75 22.32 5.98
CA CYS A 177 -15.14 21.98 6.23
C CYS A 177 -16.01 22.20 5.00
N VAL A 178 -17.11 21.44 4.92
CA VAL A 178 -18.06 21.48 3.81
C VAL A 178 -19.37 22.19 4.18
N VAL A 179 -19.52 22.58 5.44
CA VAL A 179 -20.67 23.35 5.92
C VAL A 179 -20.41 24.83 5.63
N GLU A 180 -21.43 25.54 5.14
CA GLU A 180 -21.38 26.98 4.92
C GLU A 180 -21.07 27.69 6.25
N ASP A 181 -20.34 28.80 6.17
CA ASP A 181 -19.91 29.61 7.32
C ASP A 181 -19.01 28.88 8.35
N CYS A 182 -18.46 27.71 7.99
CA CYS A 182 -17.46 27.03 8.81
C CYS A 182 -16.08 27.06 8.16
N ASP A 183 -15.23 27.98 8.62
CA ASP A 183 -13.86 28.16 8.11
C ASP A 183 -12.85 27.14 8.66
N LYS A 184 -13.30 26.16 9.46
CA LYS A 184 -12.38 25.18 10.06
C LYS A 184 -11.68 24.35 8.98
N SER A 185 -10.36 24.31 9.09
CA SER A 185 -9.49 23.44 8.30
C SER A 185 -8.77 22.44 9.19
N LEU A 186 -8.78 21.18 8.79
CA LEU A 186 -8.28 20.07 9.62
C LEU A 186 -7.23 19.28 8.86
N THR A 187 -6.26 18.73 9.59
CA THR A 187 -5.08 18.05 9.00
C THR A 187 -5.35 16.63 8.50
N SER A 188 -6.60 16.14 8.57
CA SER A 188 -6.94 14.83 8.02
C SER A 188 -8.42 14.64 7.65
N PRO A 189 -8.72 13.78 6.66
CA PRO A 189 -10.06 13.26 6.35
C PRO A 189 -10.84 12.69 7.53
N SER A 190 -10.17 12.02 8.48
CA SER A 190 -10.84 11.44 9.65
C SER A 190 -11.24 12.54 10.63
N SER A 191 -10.35 13.52 10.85
CA SER A 191 -10.61 14.68 11.70
C SER A 191 -11.78 15.51 11.17
N ILE A 192 -11.88 15.72 9.85
CA ILE A 192 -13.02 16.47 9.29
C ILE A 192 -14.35 15.75 9.51
N ARG A 193 -14.40 14.42 9.39
CA ARG A 193 -15.61 13.65 9.69
C ARG A 193 -16.00 13.73 11.17
N MET A 194 -15.01 13.70 12.06
CA MET A 194 -15.26 13.89 13.49
C MET A 194 -15.77 15.30 13.78
N HIS A 195 -15.20 16.33 13.16
CA HIS A 195 -15.65 17.71 13.29
C HIS A 195 -17.08 17.91 12.80
N LEU A 196 -17.44 17.36 11.63
CA LEU A 196 -18.81 17.41 11.12
C LEU A 196 -19.80 16.82 12.12
N ARG A 197 -19.44 15.68 12.74
CA ARG A 197 -20.27 15.07 13.79
C ARG A 197 -20.34 15.92 15.06
N ALA A 198 -19.21 16.39 15.58
CA ALA A 198 -19.14 17.02 16.89
C ALA A 198 -19.62 18.48 16.89
N THR A 199 -19.36 19.23 15.82
CA THR A 199 -19.67 20.66 15.73
C THR A 199 -20.95 20.94 14.96
N HIS A 200 -21.27 20.15 13.94
CA HIS A 200 -22.45 20.39 13.10
C HIS A 200 -23.54 19.33 13.29
N LEU A 201 -23.33 18.32 14.14
CA LEU A 201 -24.22 17.16 14.29
C LEU A 201 -24.51 16.44 12.96
N LEU A 202 -23.64 16.64 11.96
CA LEU A 202 -23.79 16.08 10.62
C LEU A 202 -23.02 14.78 10.53
N PHE A 203 -23.77 13.69 10.50
CA PHE A 203 -23.25 12.38 10.16
C PHE A 203 -23.07 12.27 8.64
N ALA A 204 -22.16 11.39 8.22
CA ALA A 204 -21.84 11.24 6.80
C ALA A 204 -23.06 10.86 5.95
N ASP A 205 -24.07 10.22 6.53
CA ASP A 205 -25.36 9.87 5.91
C ASP A 205 -26.34 11.04 5.82
N HIS A 206 -26.29 12.01 6.74
CA HIS A 206 -27.14 13.20 6.74
C HIS A 206 -26.62 14.36 5.88
N LEU A 207 -25.39 14.28 5.38
CA LEU A 207 -24.86 15.29 4.44
C LEU A 207 -25.69 15.37 3.16
N SER A 208 -25.94 16.59 2.69
CA SER A 208 -26.53 16.84 1.37
C SER A 208 -25.68 16.23 0.26
N SER A 209 -26.26 16.10 -0.94
CA SER A 209 -25.51 15.59 -2.11
C SER A 209 -24.26 16.41 -2.38
N GLU A 210 -24.36 17.74 -2.27
CA GLU A 210 -23.26 18.67 -2.48
C GLU A 210 -22.19 18.57 -1.40
N GLN A 211 -22.60 18.62 -0.12
CA GLN A 211 -21.67 18.51 1.01
C GLN A 211 -20.91 17.18 0.97
N TYR A 212 -21.60 16.08 0.65
CA TYR A 212 -20.97 14.77 0.52
C TYR A 212 -19.98 14.74 -0.65
N TYR A 213 -20.34 15.29 -1.82
CA TYR A 213 -19.45 15.38 -2.96
C TYR A 213 -18.19 16.20 -2.63
N ARG A 214 -18.35 17.40 -2.05
CA ARG A 214 -17.23 18.25 -1.59
C ARG A 214 -16.34 17.52 -0.59
N LEU A 215 -16.93 16.79 0.37
CA LEU A 215 -16.17 16.01 1.35
C LEU A 215 -15.33 14.93 0.63
N ARG A 216 -15.94 14.16 -0.28
CA ARG A 216 -15.24 13.12 -1.05
C ARG A 216 -14.13 13.71 -1.92
N HIS A 217 -14.37 14.87 -2.53
CA HIS A 217 -13.37 15.59 -3.32
C HIS A 217 -12.18 16.03 -2.45
N ASN A 218 -12.45 16.60 -1.27
CA ASN A 218 -11.42 16.97 -0.30
C ASN A 218 -10.56 15.77 0.13
N GLU A 219 -11.19 14.62 0.41
CA GLU A 219 -10.45 13.39 0.74
C GLU A 219 -9.54 12.94 -0.41
N ILE A 220 -10.05 12.90 -1.65
CA ILE A 220 -9.27 12.49 -2.82
C ILE A 220 -8.09 13.45 -3.04
N SER A 221 -8.34 14.76 -2.93
CA SER A 221 -7.31 15.79 -3.05
C SER A 221 -6.22 15.63 -1.99
N PHE A 222 -6.60 15.40 -0.72
CA PHE A 222 -5.68 15.11 0.37
C PHE A 222 -4.77 13.93 0.06
N TYR A 223 -5.34 12.77 -0.31
CA TYR A 223 -4.54 11.57 -0.58
C TYR A 223 -3.64 11.75 -1.82
N LYS A 224 -4.11 12.45 -2.85
CA LYS A 224 -3.28 12.77 -4.03
C LYS A 224 -2.07 13.63 -3.65
N LYS A 225 -2.26 14.65 -2.81
CA LYS A 225 -1.17 15.50 -2.32
C LYS A 225 -0.20 14.69 -1.44
N ALA A 226 -0.73 13.89 -0.52
CA ALA A 226 0.08 13.05 0.37
C ALA A 226 0.87 11.98 -0.40
N GLU A 227 0.28 11.33 -1.41
CA GLU A 227 0.96 10.27 -2.18
C GLU A 227 2.19 10.80 -2.91
N LYS A 228 2.12 12.03 -3.45
CA LYS A 228 3.29 12.69 -4.08
C LYS A 228 4.48 12.84 -3.12
N LYS A 229 4.20 12.98 -1.82
CA LYS A 229 5.20 13.16 -0.77
C LYS A 229 5.52 11.86 -0.04
N ARG A 230 4.78 10.77 -0.29
CA ARG A 230 4.94 9.48 0.40
C ARG A 230 6.38 9.01 0.41
N ASN A 231 7.07 9.11 -0.72
CA ASN A 231 8.43 8.61 -0.85
C ASN A 231 9.46 9.37 0.01
N LYS A 232 9.18 10.63 0.38
CA LYS A 232 10.04 11.41 1.27
C LYS A 232 10.02 10.85 2.70
N TYR A 233 8.87 10.37 3.15
CA TYR A 233 8.67 9.91 4.54
C TYR A 233 8.76 8.40 4.68
N PHE A 234 8.28 7.68 3.67
CA PHE A 234 8.21 6.22 3.63
C PHE A 234 8.83 5.68 2.33
N PRO A 235 10.12 5.97 2.07
CA PRO A 235 10.85 5.33 0.99
C PRO A 235 11.01 3.83 1.27
N PRO A 236 11.36 2.98 0.29
CA PRO A 236 11.56 1.55 0.53
C PRO A 236 12.41 1.19 1.76
N GLU A 237 13.40 2.00 2.09
CA GLU A 237 14.31 1.91 3.24
C GLU A 237 13.61 2.08 4.59
N ALA A 238 12.46 2.77 4.61
CA ALA A 238 11.61 2.93 5.78
C ALA A 238 10.76 1.68 6.07
N PHE A 239 10.75 0.69 5.18
CA PHE A 239 10.07 -0.56 5.42
C PHE A 239 10.82 -1.39 6.45
N VAL A 240 10.18 -1.68 7.58
CA VAL A 240 10.78 -2.46 8.67
C VAL A 240 10.53 -3.95 8.46
N GLY A 241 9.31 -4.30 8.07
CA GLY A 241 8.88 -5.69 7.95
C GLY A 241 7.37 -5.82 7.91
N PHE A 242 6.88 -6.97 8.33
CA PHE A 242 5.45 -7.23 8.46
C PHE A 242 5.13 -7.50 9.92
N SER A 243 3.96 -7.03 10.36
CA SER A 243 3.45 -7.33 11.70
C SER A 243 3.11 -8.82 11.79
N ASP A 244 3.61 -9.49 12.82
CA ASP A 244 3.27 -10.88 13.11
C ASP A 244 1.86 -11.01 13.72
N LYS A 245 1.35 -9.90 14.28
CA LYS A 245 -0.06 -9.82 14.68
C LYS A 245 -0.94 -9.93 13.44
N LYS A 246 -1.57 -11.10 13.27
CA LYS A 246 -2.70 -11.28 12.35
C LYS A 246 -3.80 -10.35 12.82
N THR A 247 -4.32 -9.51 11.93
CA THR A 247 -5.57 -8.81 12.21
C THR A 247 -6.64 -9.88 12.37
N ARG A 248 -7.11 -10.10 13.60
CA ARG A 248 -8.25 -10.99 13.84
C ARG A 248 -9.44 -10.31 13.19
N ASP A 249 -9.85 -10.82 12.05
CA ASP A 249 -11.03 -10.32 11.38
C ASP A 249 -12.25 -10.93 12.08
N ILE A 250 -13.21 -10.12 12.52
CA ILE A 250 -14.42 -10.57 13.24
C ILE A 250 -15.14 -11.75 12.54
N TRP A 251 -15.11 -11.81 11.21
CA TRP A 251 -15.78 -12.86 10.44
C TRP A 251 -15.12 -14.25 10.54
N THR A 252 -13.92 -14.37 11.12
CA THR A 252 -13.32 -15.69 11.42
C THR A 252 -14.09 -16.44 12.51
N TYR A 253 -14.89 -15.70 13.29
CA TYR A 253 -15.79 -16.22 14.31
C TYR A 253 -17.20 -16.52 13.79
N GLU A 254 -17.50 -16.17 12.54
CA GLU A 254 -18.75 -16.54 11.88
C GLU A 254 -18.57 -17.89 11.17
N GLU A 255 -19.61 -18.72 11.16
CA GLU A 255 -19.66 -19.96 10.38
C GLU A 255 -19.44 -19.70 8.89
N THR A 256 -18.83 -20.66 8.20
CA THR A 256 -18.60 -20.57 6.75
C THR A 256 -19.76 -21.08 5.93
N LYS A 257 -20.62 -21.94 6.48
CA LYS A 257 -21.78 -22.48 5.76
C LYS A 257 -22.99 -21.59 5.99
N CYS A 258 -23.73 -21.33 4.91
CA CYS A 258 -25.01 -20.65 5.00
C CYS A 258 -26.03 -21.58 5.69
N ARG A 259 -26.71 -21.09 6.74
CA ARG A 259 -27.74 -21.87 7.45
C ARG A 259 -28.96 -22.19 6.59
N GLU A 260 -29.29 -21.32 5.63
CA GLU A 260 -30.49 -21.49 4.80
C GLU A 260 -30.28 -22.52 3.68
N CYS A 261 -29.13 -22.50 3.00
CA CYS A 261 -28.89 -23.36 1.83
C CYS A 261 -27.66 -24.26 1.90
N GLY A 262 -26.87 -24.21 2.98
CA GLY A 262 -25.69 -25.03 3.18
C GLY A 262 -24.44 -24.64 2.38
N GLU A 263 -24.49 -23.62 1.51
CA GLU A 263 -23.34 -23.21 0.67
C GLU A 263 -22.17 -22.73 1.54
N GLU A 264 -20.96 -23.24 1.29
CA GLU A 264 -19.76 -22.81 2.01
C GLU A 264 -19.19 -21.52 1.39
N VAL A 265 -19.29 -20.42 2.13
CA VAL A 265 -18.84 -19.09 1.72
C VAL A 265 -17.82 -18.56 2.73
N ARG A 266 -16.53 -18.52 2.33
CA ARG A 266 -15.43 -18.14 3.23
C ARG A 266 -15.17 -16.64 3.32
N ASP A 267 -15.37 -15.89 2.24
CA ASP A 267 -15.05 -14.46 2.21
C ASP A 267 -16.24 -13.60 2.66
N ARG A 268 -15.99 -12.63 3.55
CA ARG A 268 -17.01 -11.71 4.08
C ARG A 268 -17.79 -10.96 3.00
N THR A 269 -17.12 -10.53 1.93
CA THR A 269 -17.78 -9.81 0.83
C THR A 269 -18.67 -10.76 0.04
N THR A 270 -18.19 -11.98 -0.20
CA THR A 270 -18.98 -13.03 -0.82
C THR A 270 -20.17 -13.45 0.04
N ARG A 271 -20.04 -13.55 1.37
CA ARG A 271 -21.16 -13.85 2.29
C ARG A 271 -22.26 -12.80 2.17
N ARG A 272 -21.91 -11.51 2.20
CA ARG A 272 -22.90 -10.43 2.01
C ARG A 272 -23.59 -10.51 0.66
N ARG A 273 -22.84 -10.80 -0.42
CA ARG A 273 -23.42 -11.00 -1.75
C ARG A 273 -24.32 -12.23 -1.80
N HIS A 274 -23.95 -13.29 -1.09
CA HIS A 274 -24.72 -14.51 -0.98
C HIS A 274 -26.05 -14.26 -0.22
N VAL A 275 -26.01 -13.64 0.96
CA VAL A 275 -27.23 -13.24 1.69
C VAL A 275 -28.10 -12.29 0.86
N ALA A 276 -27.49 -11.36 0.13
CA ALA A 276 -28.23 -10.47 -0.76
C ALA A 276 -29.03 -11.21 -1.83
N ARG A 277 -28.57 -12.39 -2.29
CA ARG A 277 -29.33 -13.23 -3.23
C ARG A 277 -30.53 -13.88 -2.56
N HIS A 278 -30.37 -14.42 -1.34
CA HIS A 278 -31.48 -14.97 -0.57
C HIS A 278 -32.59 -13.93 -0.33
N LEU A 279 -32.19 -12.71 0.00
CA LEU A 279 -33.11 -11.61 0.24
C LEU A 279 -33.60 -10.89 -1.03
N ASN A 280 -33.17 -11.35 -2.22
CA ASN A 280 -33.43 -10.69 -3.51
C ASN A 280 -33.12 -9.17 -3.50
N LEU A 281 -32.07 -8.77 -2.77
CA LEU A 281 -31.68 -7.36 -2.61
C LEU A 281 -30.94 -6.85 -3.84
N VAL A 282 -31.71 -6.26 -4.75
CA VAL A 282 -31.20 -5.61 -5.96
C VAL A 282 -31.55 -4.13 -5.98
N TYR A 283 -30.62 -3.31 -6.45
CA TYR A 283 -30.78 -1.86 -6.56
C TYR A 283 -30.57 -1.42 -8.01
N PRO A 284 -31.31 -0.41 -8.49
CA PRO A 284 -31.13 0.11 -9.84
C PRO A 284 -29.75 0.75 -10.03
N CYS A 285 -29.25 0.69 -11.26
CA CYS A 285 -28.09 1.47 -11.68
C CYS A 285 -28.35 2.97 -11.52
N VAL A 286 -27.32 3.73 -11.15
CA VAL A 286 -27.43 5.19 -10.93
C VAL A 286 -27.27 6.00 -12.22
N PHE A 287 -27.04 5.35 -13.37
CA PHE A 287 -26.93 6.00 -14.66
C PHE A 287 -28.29 6.03 -15.35
N ASP A 288 -28.70 7.20 -15.81
CA ASP A 288 -29.97 7.39 -16.50
C ASP A 288 -30.08 6.49 -17.74
N GLY A 289 -31.24 5.86 -17.90
CA GLY A 289 -31.51 4.90 -18.98
C GLY A 289 -30.94 3.49 -18.77
N CYS A 290 -30.11 3.26 -17.75
CA CYS A 290 -29.60 1.92 -17.47
C CYS A 290 -30.59 1.08 -16.65
N ARG A 291 -31.11 -0.01 -17.24
CA ARG A 291 -32.11 -0.91 -16.61
C ARG A 291 -31.49 -1.98 -15.69
N VAL A 292 -30.17 -2.05 -15.61
CA VAL A 292 -29.48 -3.07 -14.81
C VAL A 292 -29.76 -2.85 -13.32
N LYS A 293 -30.16 -3.91 -12.63
CA LYS A 293 -30.31 -3.95 -11.17
C LYS A 293 -29.31 -4.94 -10.57
N ASN A 294 -28.62 -4.53 -9.51
CA ASN A 294 -27.57 -5.33 -8.88
C ASN A 294 -27.37 -4.91 -7.41
N ASN A 295 -26.67 -5.73 -6.62
CA ASN A 295 -26.19 -5.30 -5.30
C ASN A 295 -24.99 -4.34 -5.41
N PRO A 296 -24.63 -3.58 -4.36
CA PRO A 296 -23.63 -2.51 -4.49
C PRO A 296 -22.23 -2.96 -4.97
N PRO A 297 -21.68 -4.12 -4.54
CA PRO A 297 -20.45 -4.65 -5.13
C PRO A 297 -20.55 -4.89 -6.64
N GLN A 298 -21.64 -5.51 -7.11
CA GLN A 298 -21.86 -5.76 -8.54
C GLN A 298 -22.12 -4.47 -9.33
N LEU A 299 -22.84 -3.50 -8.76
CA LEU A 299 -23.01 -2.18 -9.36
C LEU A 299 -21.67 -1.47 -9.57
N SER A 300 -20.73 -1.60 -8.62
CA SER A 300 -19.39 -0.98 -8.75
C SER A 300 -18.60 -1.53 -9.94
N ALA A 301 -18.68 -2.85 -10.16
CA ALA A 301 -18.08 -3.50 -11.32
C ALA A 301 -18.80 -3.07 -12.61
N HIS A 302 -20.14 -3.12 -12.61
CA HIS A 302 -20.98 -2.68 -13.72
C HIS A 302 -20.67 -1.24 -14.16
N PHE A 303 -20.47 -0.29 -13.25
CA PHE A 303 -20.08 1.08 -13.62
C PHE A 303 -18.76 1.12 -14.40
N THR A 304 -17.79 0.28 -14.02
CA THR A 304 -16.48 0.22 -14.68
C THR A 304 -16.58 -0.48 -16.04
N ASP A 305 -17.35 -1.57 -16.13
CA ASP A 305 -17.39 -2.42 -17.31
C ASP A 305 -18.32 -1.86 -18.39
N HIS A 306 -19.51 -1.41 -17.99
CA HIS A 306 -20.55 -0.92 -18.88
C HIS A 306 -20.43 0.59 -19.13
N HIS A 307 -20.26 1.39 -18.06
CA HIS A 307 -20.23 2.86 -18.17
C HIS A 307 -18.80 3.44 -18.26
N LYS A 308 -17.78 2.59 -18.28
CA LYS A 308 -16.35 2.98 -18.28
C LYS A 308 -15.99 4.00 -17.21
N THR A 309 -16.75 4.02 -16.11
CA THR A 309 -16.69 5.04 -15.07
C THR A 309 -16.48 4.38 -13.72
N ARG A 310 -15.41 4.77 -13.03
CA ARG A 310 -15.16 4.32 -11.65
C ARG A 310 -16.02 5.13 -10.67
N ILE A 311 -16.25 4.62 -9.46
CA ILE A 311 -16.96 5.36 -8.39
C ILE A 311 -16.38 6.76 -8.16
N SER A 312 -15.06 6.93 -8.27
CA SER A 312 -14.41 8.24 -8.11
C SER A 312 -14.65 9.22 -9.26
N GLY A 313 -15.24 8.78 -10.37
CA GLY A 313 -15.62 9.59 -11.51
C GLY A 313 -17.14 9.81 -11.65
N LEU A 314 -17.94 9.31 -10.71
CA LEU A 314 -19.39 9.60 -10.69
C LEU A 314 -19.62 11.10 -10.43
N ASN A 315 -20.66 11.65 -11.06
CA ASN A 315 -21.10 13.01 -10.76
C ASN A 315 -21.75 13.08 -9.36
N GLN A 316 -22.10 14.29 -8.90
CA GLN A 316 -22.67 14.52 -7.58
C GLN A 316 -23.94 13.70 -7.31
N GLN A 317 -24.89 13.70 -8.24
CA GLN A 317 -26.17 13.01 -8.10
C GLN A 317 -25.97 11.48 -8.06
N GLN A 318 -25.21 10.94 -9.00
CA GLN A 318 -24.89 9.52 -9.09
C GLN A 318 -24.14 9.01 -7.86
N LEU A 319 -23.14 9.77 -7.39
CA LEU A 319 -22.35 9.42 -6.22
C LEU A 319 -23.20 9.40 -4.95
N TYR A 320 -24.13 10.34 -4.82
CA TYR A 320 -25.07 10.39 -3.69
C TYR A 320 -26.10 9.27 -3.75
N ALA A 321 -26.69 8.99 -4.91
CA ALA A 321 -27.60 7.86 -5.12
C ALA A 321 -26.90 6.53 -4.77
N PHE A 322 -25.66 6.34 -5.23
CA PHE A 322 -24.89 5.14 -4.92
C PHE A 322 -24.54 5.03 -3.43
N LYS A 323 -24.26 6.14 -2.75
CA LYS A 323 -24.09 6.19 -1.29
C LYS A 323 -25.35 5.70 -0.57
N ARG A 324 -26.54 6.16 -0.98
CA ARG A 324 -27.83 5.72 -0.41
C ARG A 324 -28.05 4.22 -0.60
N ILE A 325 -27.80 3.71 -1.79
CA ILE A 325 -27.85 2.27 -2.10
C ILE A 325 -26.95 1.46 -1.14
N LYS A 326 -25.70 1.90 -0.96
CA LYS A 326 -24.76 1.24 -0.04
C LYS A 326 -25.21 1.28 1.41
N GLN A 327 -25.82 2.37 1.85
CA GLN A 327 -26.30 2.51 3.23
C GLN A 327 -27.47 1.57 3.50
N ASN A 328 -28.46 1.55 2.60
CA ASN A 328 -29.59 0.63 2.72
C ASN A 328 -29.10 -0.81 2.74
N PHE A 329 -28.22 -1.19 1.80
CA PHE A 329 -27.63 -2.52 1.78
C PHE A 329 -26.91 -2.90 3.08
N LEU A 330 -26.11 -1.98 3.65
CA LEU A 330 -25.39 -2.25 4.90
C LEU A 330 -26.32 -2.38 6.11
N LYS A 331 -27.44 -1.65 6.12
CA LYS A 331 -28.47 -1.78 7.17
C LYS A 331 -29.10 -3.17 7.11
N GLU A 332 -29.54 -3.60 5.93
CA GLU A 332 -30.08 -4.96 5.71
C GLU A 332 -29.07 -6.04 6.11
N MET A 333 -27.82 -5.92 5.62
CA MET A 333 -26.77 -6.89 5.97
C MET A 333 -26.44 -6.92 7.46
N LYS A 334 -26.63 -5.83 8.21
CA LYS A 334 -26.38 -5.83 9.66
C LYS A 334 -27.42 -6.69 10.40
N VAL A 335 -28.66 -6.67 9.94
CA VAL A 335 -29.78 -7.40 10.55
C VAL A 335 -29.78 -8.86 10.09
N SER A 336 -29.67 -9.10 8.78
CA SER A 336 -29.87 -10.44 8.24
C SER A 336 -28.62 -11.31 8.30
N LEU A 337 -27.41 -10.78 8.12
CA LEU A 337 -26.20 -11.61 7.98
C LEU A 337 -25.99 -12.62 9.12
N PRO A 338 -26.20 -12.28 10.42
CA PRO A 338 -26.06 -13.25 11.51
C PRO A 338 -27.05 -14.43 11.45
N ASN A 339 -28.21 -14.27 10.80
CA ASN A 339 -29.21 -15.33 10.65
C ASN A 339 -28.75 -16.39 9.64
N TYR A 340 -27.98 -15.97 8.64
CA TYR A 340 -27.43 -16.83 7.59
C TYR A 340 -26.07 -17.43 7.97
N PHE A 341 -25.25 -16.66 8.69
CA PHE A 341 -23.91 -17.04 9.13
C PHE A 341 -23.77 -16.72 10.62
N PRO A 342 -24.25 -17.60 11.52
CA PRO A 342 -24.18 -17.37 12.95
C PRO A 342 -22.73 -17.33 13.44
N TYR A 343 -22.53 -16.76 14.62
CA TYR A 343 -21.25 -16.86 15.31
C TYR A 343 -21.06 -18.28 15.84
N LYS A 344 -19.83 -18.78 15.75
CA LYS A 344 -19.44 -20.08 16.35
C LYS A 344 -19.61 -19.98 17.86
N GLU A 345 -20.39 -20.89 18.43
CA GLU A 345 -20.69 -20.92 19.87
C GLU A 345 -19.45 -21.29 20.71
N ASN A 346 -18.54 -22.09 20.15
CA ASN A 346 -17.28 -22.48 20.78
C ASN A 346 -16.11 -21.80 20.06
N ILE A 347 -15.77 -20.59 20.50
CA ILE A 347 -14.47 -20.02 20.18
C ILE A 347 -13.48 -20.70 21.12
N GLU A 348 -12.93 -21.85 20.70
CA GLU A 348 -11.72 -22.38 21.34
C GLU A 348 -10.71 -21.23 21.38
N GLU A 349 -10.38 -20.77 22.58
CA GLU A 349 -9.38 -19.75 22.77
C GLU A 349 -8.07 -20.33 22.25
N ASP A 350 -7.71 -19.93 21.02
CA ASP A 350 -6.44 -20.28 20.38
C ASP A 350 -5.35 -20.09 21.45
N PRO A 351 -4.75 -21.18 21.97
CA PRO A 351 -3.89 -21.10 23.13
C PRO A 351 -2.84 -20.07 22.78
N PHE A 352 -2.82 -18.96 23.53
CA PHE A 352 -1.81 -17.94 23.32
C PHE A 352 -0.47 -18.67 23.45
N GLU A 353 0.20 -18.91 22.34
CA GLU A 353 1.60 -19.33 22.34
C GLU A 353 2.35 -18.20 23.05
N VAL A 354 2.52 -18.36 24.36
CA VAL A 354 3.42 -17.55 25.17
C VAL A 354 4.80 -17.97 24.69
N ALA A 355 5.35 -17.19 23.77
CA ALA A 355 6.73 -17.37 23.35
C ALA A 355 7.62 -17.04 24.56
N GLU A 356 8.14 -18.09 25.22
CA GLU A 356 9.21 -17.99 26.22
C GLU A 356 10.52 -17.45 25.61
#